data_AF-A0A3M8DGC7-F1
#
_entry.id   AF-A0A3M8DGC7-F1
#
_cell.length_a   1.000
_cell.length_b   1.000
_cell.length_c   1.000
_cell.angle_alpha   90.00
_cell.angle_beta   90.00
_cell.angle_gamma   90.00
#
_symmetry.space_group_name_H-M   'P 1'
#
loop_
_entity.id
_entity.type
_entity.pdbx_description
1 polymer ?
#
loop_
_entity_poly.entity_id
_entity_poly.type
_entity_poly.pdbx_seq_one_letter_code
_entity_poly.pdbx_strand_id
1 'polypeptide(L)'
;MGIRHVFIHGLSGIAQSVFFRKPLAGGIFLCAFLLYSPLLAFACLVGTIAANGTASLSKRPQATIVEGLYGYNGALLGLAFATFLPHDWLLWACIVFTAGLSVFLYDLFQRFGIPPYTMPYVALAWVVLAIIRPDLGAASASAFNWTIPLTGMGQIFFLPSALGGLLILVGLATACPPRQLVLTFVGAAIGCLPFAWLGEAPYLTAGLISTNAALSALGILQVKTRYPALLSICFALGSALLYPFLSALLGTVGLPALTFPFIATMWVGRSLMAFIEKRKRGVGQVVSS
;
A
#
# COMPACT_ATOMS: atom_id res chain seq x y z
N MET A 1 17.17 22.59 -7.94
CA MET A 1 16.68 21.29 -8.44
C MET A 1 15.79 21.58 -9.65
N GLY A 2 16.08 21.06 -10.85
CA GLY A 2 15.29 21.38 -12.05
C GLY A 2 13.90 20.72 -12.04
N ILE A 3 12.92 21.32 -12.72
CA ILE A 3 11.52 20.83 -12.81
C ILE A 3 11.46 19.36 -13.25
N ARG A 4 12.31 18.97 -14.20
CA ARG A 4 12.42 17.58 -14.69
C ARG A 4 12.77 16.59 -13.57
N HIS A 5 13.61 16.98 -12.62
CA HIS A 5 13.98 16.12 -11.50
C HIS A 5 12.82 15.94 -10.53
N VAL A 6 12.08 17.02 -10.24
CA VAL A 6 10.89 16.97 -9.37
C VAL A 6 9.86 16.00 -9.95
N PHE A 7 9.62 16.06 -11.25
CA PHE A 7 8.67 15.17 -11.93
C PHE A 7 9.10 13.70 -11.90
N ILE A 8 10.36 13.40 -12.26
CA ILE A 8 10.87 12.01 -12.26
C ILE A 8 10.89 11.41 -10.84
N HIS A 9 11.25 12.21 -9.83
CA HIS A 9 11.23 11.75 -8.43
C HIS A 9 9.80 11.57 -7.93
N GLY A 10 8.86 12.43 -8.36
CA GLY A 10 7.43 12.25 -8.10
C GLY A 10 6.92 10.90 -8.62
N LEU A 11 7.19 10.58 -9.89
CA LEU A 11 6.80 9.30 -10.47
C LEU A 11 7.48 8.11 -9.75
N SER A 12 8.74 8.28 -9.32
CA SER A 12 9.40 7.26 -8.50
C SER A 12 8.69 7.06 -7.17
N GLY A 13 8.23 8.15 -6.52
CA GLY A 13 7.42 8.10 -5.31
C GLY A 13 6.10 7.37 -5.53
N ILE A 14 5.40 7.62 -6.63
CA ILE A 14 4.16 6.89 -6.95
C ILE A 14 4.42 5.39 -7.09
N ALA A 15 5.51 4.97 -7.75
CA ALA A 15 5.88 3.57 -7.84
C ALA A 15 6.37 2.96 -6.51
N GLN A 16 6.91 3.79 -5.62
CA GLN A 16 7.45 3.35 -4.34
C GLN A 16 6.37 2.90 -3.34
N SER A 17 5.10 3.25 -3.58
CA SER A 17 3.96 2.70 -2.82
C SER A 17 3.85 1.17 -2.96
N VAL A 18 4.37 0.61 -4.06
CA VAL A 18 4.51 -0.82 -4.32
C VAL A 18 5.99 -1.24 -4.35
N PHE A 19 6.83 -0.56 -3.55
CA PHE A 19 8.23 -0.87 -3.25
C PHE A 19 9.27 -0.61 -4.35
N PHE A 20 8.89 -0.07 -5.51
CA PHE A 20 9.84 0.09 -6.63
C PHE A 20 10.15 1.54 -6.97
N ARG A 21 11.45 1.87 -7.02
CA ARG A 21 11.95 3.14 -7.56
C ARG A 21 12.00 3.09 -9.09
N LYS A 22 10.83 3.17 -9.73
CA LYS A 22 10.67 3.00 -11.18
C LYS A 22 9.74 4.08 -11.77
N PRO A 23 10.28 5.20 -12.29
CA PRO A 23 9.47 6.29 -12.84
C PRO A 23 8.49 5.84 -13.92
N LEU A 24 8.88 4.87 -14.78
CA LEU A 24 8.00 4.34 -15.82
C LEU A 24 6.74 3.69 -15.21
N ALA A 25 6.90 2.86 -14.17
CA ALA A 25 5.78 2.24 -13.48
C ALA A 25 4.86 3.30 -12.84
N GLY A 26 5.45 4.31 -12.19
CA GLY A 26 4.69 5.42 -11.60
C GLY A 26 3.94 6.25 -12.64
N GLY A 27 4.53 6.44 -13.83
CA GLY A 27 3.86 7.08 -14.96
C GLY A 27 2.67 6.26 -15.47
N ILE A 28 2.83 4.94 -15.58
CA ILE A 28 1.73 4.04 -15.96
C ILE A 28 0.62 4.06 -14.90
N PHE A 29 0.96 4.05 -13.60
CA PHE A 29 -0.02 4.17 -12.52
C PHE A 29 -0.75 5.52 -12.59
N LEU A 30 -0.04 6.62 -12.81
CA LEU A 30 -0.65 7.93 -12.98
C LEU A 30 -1.61 7.99 -14.18
N CYS A 31 -1.25 7.36 -15.30
CA CYS A 31 -2.15 7.20 -16.45
C CYS A 31 -3.38 6.37 -16.08
N ALA A 32 -3.22 5.29 -15.31
CA ALA A 32 -4.34 4.49 -14.81
C ALA A 32 -5.29 5.32 -13.95
N PHE A 33 -4.75 6.17 -13.06
CA PHE A 33 -5.55 7.10 -12.26
C PHE A 33 -6.28 8.08 -13.17
N LEU A 34 -5.60 8.67 -14.16
CA LEU A 34 -6.19 9.66 -15.06
C LEU A 34 -7.34 9.08 -15.89
N LEU A 35 -7.17 7.86 -16.39
CA LEU A 35 -8.19 7.14 -17.14
C LEU A 35 -9.41 6.77 -16.29
N TYR A 36 -9.21 6.48 -15.01
CA TYR A 36 -10.31 6.14 -14.09
C TYR A 36 -11.00 7.39 -13.52
N SER A 37 -10.21 8.36 -13.05
CA SER A 37 -10.67 9.62 -12.47
C SER A 37 -9.54 10.67 -12.49
N PRO A 38 -9.67 11.74 -13.31
CA PRO A 38 -8.70 12.83 -13.32
C PRO A 38 -8.47 13.47 -11.94
N LEU A 39 -9.49 13.46 -11.08
CA LEU A 39 -9.38 13.93 -9.70
C LEU A 39 -8.39 13.10 -8.88
N LEU A 40 -8.44 11.76 -8.97
CA LEU A 40 -7.50 10.88 -8.26
C LEU A 40 -6.07 11.13 -8.73
N ALA A 41 -5.85 11.27 -10.05
CA ALA A 41 -4.55 11.57 -10.61
C ALA A 41 -4.00 12.90 -10.08
N PHE A 42 -4.84 13.95 -10.07
CA PHE A 42 -4.45 15.26 -9.59
C PHE A 42 -4.17 15.28 -8.08
N ALA A 43 -5.03 14.65 -7.27
CA ALA A 43 -4.84 14.53 -5.82
C ALA A 43 -3.58 13.75 -5.45
N CYS A 44 -3.30 12.65 -6.16
CA CYS A 44 -2.06 11.89 -6.03
C CYS A 44 -0.81 12.76 -6.29
N LEU A 45 -0.83 13.57 -7.35
CA LEU A 45 0.26 14.49 -7.66
C LEU A 45 0.42 15.57 -6.59
N VAL A 46 -0.67 16.20 -6.13
CA VAL A 46 -0.62 17.21 -5.07
C VAL A 46 -0.02 16.64 -3.80
N GLY A 47 -0.47 15.46 -3.35
CA GLY A 47 0.10 14.79 -2.18
C GLY A 47 1.58 14.43 -2.35
N THR A 48 1.97 13.92 -3.52
CA THR A 48 3.37 13.60 -3.83
C THR A 48 4.26 14.85 -3.81
N ILE A 49 3.81 15.94 -4.42
CA ILE A 49 4.54 17.22 -4.49
C ILE A 49 4.65 17.83 -3.10
N ALA A 50 3.56 17.85 -2.31
CA ALA A 50 3.56 18.39 -0.96
C ALA A 50 4.54 17.64 -0.03
N ALA A 51 4.56 16.30 -0.09
CA ALA A 51 5.48 15.51 0.70
C ALA A 51 6.94 15.72 0.28
N ASN A 52 7.26 15.68 -1.02
CA ASN A 52 8.61 15.92 -1.52
C ASN A 52 9.09 17.35 -1.26
N GLY A 53 8.20 18.33 -1.38
CA GLY A 53 8.45 19.73 -1.03
C GLY A 53 8.77 19.87 0.45
N THR A 54 7.96 19.26 1.32
CA THR A 54 8.20 19.25 2.78
C THR A 54 9.53 18.60 3.14
N ALA A 55 9.85 17.45 2.55
CA ALA A 55 11.14 16.78 2.75
C ALA A 55 12.32 17.66 2.29
N SER A 56 12.18 18.35 1.16
CA SER A 56 13.21 19.25 0.64
C SER A 56 13.41 20.48 1.53
N LEU A 57 12.31 21.14 1.93
CA LEU A 57 12.33 22.31 2.82
C LEU A 57 12.88 21.96 4.21
N SER A 58 12.59 20.75 4.69
CA SER A 58 13.09 20.21 5.96
C SER A 58 14.49 19.60 5.85
N LYS A 59 15.19 19.83 4.73
CA LYS A 59 16.57 19.40 4.46
C LYS A 59 16.81 17.89 4.67
N ARG A 60 15.83 17.06 4.32
CA ARG A 60 15.98 15.60 4.35
C ARG A 60 17.00 15.11 3.30
N PRO A 61 17.62 13.94 3.51
CA PRO A 61 18.64 13.43 2.59
C PRO A 61 18.10 13.34 1.16
N GLN A 62 18.82 13.95 0.22
CA GLN A 62 18.44 13.95 -1.19
C GLN A 62 18.34 12.53 -1.77
N ALA A 63 19.19 11.60 -1.31
CA ALA A 63 19.13 10.20 -1.72
C ALA A 63 17.75 9.58 -1.43
N THR A 64 17.22 9.79 -0.23
CA THR A 64 15.90 9.28 0.20
C THR A 64 14.74 9.93 -0.56
N ILE A 65 14.85 11.23 -0.89
CA ILE A 65 13.87 11.93 -1.73
C ILE A 65 13.88 11.37 -3.17
N VAL A 66 15.07 11.19 -3.75
CA VAL A 66 15.27 10.66 -5.10
C VAL A 66 14.82 9.19 -5.21
N GLU A 67 14.90 8.44 -4.11
CA GLU A 67 14.35 7.08 -4.00
C GLU A 67 12.81 7.06 -3.95
N GLY A 68 12.16 8.22 -3.77
CA GLY A 68 10.71 8.34 -3.70
C GLY A 68 10.13 7.97 -2.32
N LEU A 69 10.98 7.71 -1.33
CA LEU A 69 10.57 7.20 -0.01
C LEU A 69 9.77 8.21 0.82
N TYR A 70 9.97 9.51 0.59
CA TYR A 70 9.15 10.54 1.22
C TYR A 70 7.85 10.85 0.46
N GLY A 71 7.77 10.52 -0.84
CA GLY A 71 6.64 10.91 -1.68
C GLY A 71 5.44 9.96 -1.62
N TYR A 72 5.67 8.65 -1.46
CA TYR A 72 4.63 7.64 -1.68
C TYR A 72 3.48 7.68 -0.66
N ASN A 73 3.76 8.00 0.62
CA ASN A 73 2.69 8.15 1.62
C ASN A 73 1.82 9.37 1.31
N GLY A 74 2.42 10.48 0.85
CA GLY A 74 1.68 11.65 0.37
C GLY A 74 0.82 11.33 -0.84
N ALA A 75 1.33 10.53 -1.79
CA ALA A 75 0.57 10.06 -2.95
C ALA A 75 -0.70 9.28 -2.52
N LEU A 76 -0.55 8.33 -1.59
CA LEU A 76 -1.66 7.52 -1.08
C LEU A 76 -2.66 8.33 -0.26
N LEU A 77 -2.21 9.32 0.53
CA LEU A 77 -3.08 10.28 1.21
C LEU A 77 -3.91 11.09 0.22
N GLY A 78 -3.29 11.55 -0.87
CA GLY A 78 -3.97 12.20 -1.99
C GLY A 78 -5.09 11.36 -2.57
N LEU A 79 -4.79 10.11 -2.92
CA LEU A 79 -5.76 9.17 -3.45
C LEU A 79 -6.90 8.90 -2.46
N ALA A 80 -6.57 8.54 -1.21
CA ALA A 80 -7.57 8.19 -0.21
C ALA A 80 -8.52 9.35 0.11
N PHE A 81 -8.01 10.57 0.25
CA PHE A 81 -8.88 11.70 0.53
C PHE A 81 -9.74 12.10 -0.65
N ALA A 82 -9.24 12.00 -1.89
CA ALA A 82 -10.08 12.20 -3.07
C ALA A 82 -11.18 11.12 -3.22
N THR A 83 -10.97 9.93 -2.64
CA THR A 83 -11.99 8.87 -2.55
C THR A 83 -13.01 9.11 -1.44
N PHE A 84 -12.58 9.54 -0.24
CA PHE A 84 -13.43 9.53 0.94
C PHE A 84 -13.97 10.90 1.38
N LEU A 85 -13.33 12.01 1.00
CA LEU A 85 -13.76 13.34 1.41
C LEU A 85 -14.58 14.05 0.33
N PRO A 86 -15.49 14.97 0.72
CA PRO A 86 -16.12 15.90 -0.21
C PRO A 86 -15.09 16.68 -1.03
N HIS A 87 -15.40 16.97 -2.30
CA HIS A 87 -14.48 17.61 -3.25
C HIS A 87 -14.47 19.14 -3.13
N ASP A 88 -14.30 19.65 -1.91
CA ASP A 88 -14.21 21.08 -1.60
C ASP A 88 -12.76 21.49 -1.24
N TRP A 89 -12.57 22.69 -0.69
CA TRP A 89 -11.24 23.19 -0.34
C TRP A 89 -10.58 22.41 0.82
N LEU A 90 -11.37 21.79 1.69
CA LEU A 90 -10.87 21.06 2.86
C LEU A 90 -10.12 19.80 2.43
N LEU A 91 -10.57 19.13 1.36
CA LEU A 91 -9.84 18.02 0.72
C LEU A 91 -8.38 18.40 0.47
N TRP A 92 -8.15 19.52 -0.22
CA TRP A 92 -6.82 19.96 -0.61
C TRP A 92 -5.96 20.35 0.60
N ALA A 93 -6.57 21.02 1.59
CA ALA A 93 -5.90 21.35 2.84
C ALA A 93 -5.44 20.08 3.59
N CYS A 94 -6.31 19.07 3.70
CA CYS A 94 -6.00 17.79 4.30
C CYS A 94 -4.88 17.06 3.54
N ILE A 95 -4.92 17.00 2.21
CA ILE A 95 -3.88 16.38 1.39
C ILE A 95 -2.52 17.05 1.66
N VAL A 96 -2.43 18.37 1.51
CA VAL A 96 -1.15 19.09 1.66
C VAL A 96 -0.58 18.94 3.07
N PHE A 97 -1.42 19.13 4.09
CA PHE A 97 -0.98 19.07 5.49
C PHE A 97 -0.51 17.66 5.89
N THR A 98 -1.32 16.64 5.63
CA THR A 98 -0.99 15.26 5.98
C THR A 98 0.15 14.69 5.13
N ALA A 99 0.25 15.07 3.85
CA ALA A 99 1.38 14.67 3.01
C ALA A 99 2.70 15.21 3.59
N GLY A 100 2.73 16.46 4.04
CA GLY A 100 3.88 17.01 4.77
C GLY A 100 4.15 16.26 6.08
N LEU A 101 3.12 16.01 6.89
CA LEU A 101 3.26 15.29 8.16
C LEU A 101 3.76 13.84 7.98
N SER A 102 3.42 13.20 6.86
CA SER A 102 3.85 11.84 6.53
C SER A 102 5.37 11.69 6.44
N VAL A 103 6.09 12.77 6.07
CA VAL A 103 7.56 12.82 6.04
C VAL A 103 8.15 12.61 7.43
N PHE A 104 7.63 13.32 8.43
CA PHE A 104 8.11 13.23 9.80
C PHE A 104 7.74 11.89 10.44
N LEU A 105 6.54 11.39 10.14
CA LEU A 105 6.10 10.09 10.62
C LEU A 105 6.94 8.95 9.99
N TYR A 106 7.29 9.06 8.71
CA TYR A 106 8.24 8.15 8.06
C TYR A 106 9.59 8.13 8.81
N ASP A 107 10.16 9.30 9.12
CA ASP A 107 11.42 9.39 9.87
C ASP A 107 11.31 8.79 11.28
N LEU A 108 10.15 8.96 11.93
CA LEU A 108 9.90 8.40 13.25
C LEU A 108 9.97 6.87 13.22
N PHE A 109 9.31 6.23 12.25
CA PHE A 109 9.39 4.78 12.05
C PHE A 109 10.84 4.32 11.78
N GLN A 110 11.56 5.04 10.92
CA GLN A 110 12.96 4.74 10.62
C GLN A 110 13.87 4.87 11.86
N ARG A 111 13.63 5.88 12.70
CA ARG A 111 14.38 6.09 13.96
C ARG A 111 14.20 4.93 14.94
N PHE A 112 13.03 4.31 14.96
CA PHE A 112 12.76 3.11 15.77
C PHE A 112 13.19 1.80 15.08
N GLY A 113 13.77 1.85 13.88
CA GLY A 113 14.16 0.66 13.12
C GLY A 113 12.97 -0.16 12.64
N ILE A 114 11.77 0.43 12.59
CA ILE A 114 10.54 -0.23 12.13
C ILE A 114 10.32 0.16 10.67
N PRO A 115 10.21 -0.80 9.74
CA PRO A 115 9.87 -0.51 8.35
C PRO A 115 8.55 0.28 8.28
N PRO A 116 8.53 1.51 7.74
CA PRO A 116 7.33 2.35 7.77
C PRO A 116 6.18 1.79 6.92
N TYR A 117 6.51 1.10 5.83
CA TYR A 117 5.53 0.68 4.81
C TYR A 117 4.59 1.84 4.48
N THR A 118 3.30 1.58 4.32
CA THR A 118 2.27 2.60 4.11
C THR A 118 1.63 3.07 5.43
N MET A 119 2.25 2.80 6.59
CA MET A 119 1.69 3.17 7.89
C MET A 119 1.58 4.68 8.10
N PRO A 120 2.53 5.54 7.66
CA PRO A 120 2.33 6.98 7.76
C PRO A 120 1.07 7.45 7.04
N TYR A 121 0.78 6.89 5.87
CA TYR A 121 -0.48 7.12 5.17
C TYR A 121 -1.69 6.62 5.97
N VAL A 122 -1.70 5.35 6.41
CA VAL A 122 -2.85 4.76 7.13
C VAL A 122 -3.18 5.53 8.42
N ALA A 123 -2.17 5.85 9.23
CA ALA A 123 -2.36 6.53 10.50
C ALA A 123 -2.96 7.94 10.29
N LEU A 124 -2.43 8.70 9.34
CA LEU A 124 -2.89 10.06 9.07
C LEU A 124 -4.27 10.07 8.41
N ALA A 125 -4.55 9.10 7.53
CA ALA A 125 -5.88 8.93 6.96
C ALA A 125 -6.91 8.63 8.06
N TRP A 126 -6.62 7.73 9.00
CA TRP A 126 -7.51 7.45 10.13
C TRP A 126 -7.78 8.67 10.99
N VAL A 127 -6.76 9.48 11.30
CA VAL A 127 -6.95 10.71 12.08
C VAL A 127 -7.92 11.65 11.38
N VAL A 128 -7.72 11.91 10.09
CA VAL A 128 -8.60 12.81 9.33
C VAL A 128 -10.01 12.24 9.20
N LEU A 129 -10.16 10.96 8.88
CA LEU A 129 -11.47 10.31 8.73
C LEU A 129 -12.23 10.22 10.06
N ALA A 130 -11.54 10.03 11.20
CA ALA A 130 -12.16 10.02 12.52
C ALA A 130 -12.67 11.41 12.94
N ILE A 131 -12.02 12.48 12.48
CA ILE A 131 -12.40 13.87 12.74
C ILE A 131 -13.54 14.31 11.82
N ILE A 132 -13.40 14.12 10.50
CA ILE A 132 -14.38 14.59 9.52
C ILE A 132 -15.62 13.70 9.49
N ARG A 133 -15.45 12.39 9.70
CA ARG A 133 -16.50 11.35 9.63
C ARG A 133 -17.38 11.47 8.37
N PRO A 134 -16.76 11.45 7.17
CA PRO A 134 -17.55 11.43 5.94
C PRO A 134 -18.40 10.14 5.87
N ASP A 135 -19.48 10.17 5.09
CA ASP A 135 -20.19 8.95 4.75
C ASP A 135 -19.32 8.12 3.80
N LEU A 136 -18.73 7.04 4.33
CA LEU A 136 -17.88 6.14 3.57
C LEU A 136 -18.68 5.18 2.67
N GLY A 137 -20.00 5.14 2.82
CA GLY A 137 -20.87 4.15 2.20
C GLY A 137 -20.67 2.74 2.77
N ALA A 138 -21.71 1.93 2.71
CA ALA A 138 -21.58 0.50 2.98
C ALA A 138 -20.98 -0.19 1.74
N ALA A 139 -19.95 -1.02 1.93
CA ALA A 139 -19.47 -1.89 0.86
C ALA A 139 -20.60 -2.88 0.49
N SER A 140 -21.13 -2.77 -0.72
CA SER A 140 -22.20 -3.66 -1.19
C SER A 140 -21.67 -5.06 -1.43
N ALA A 141 -22.27 -6.07 -0.78
CA ALA A 141 -22.04 -7.49 -1.01
C ALA A 141 -22.12 -7.87 -2.51
N SER A 142 -21.17 -8.67 -3.00
CA SER A 142 -21.06 -9.04 -4.40
C SER A 142 -20.73 -10.51 -4.50
N ALA A 143 -21.46 -11.23 -5.35
CA ALA A 143 -21.14 -12.61 -5.69
C ALA A 143 -19.70 -12.71 -6.24
N PHE A 144 -19.07 -13.87 -6.05
CA PHE A 144 -17.73 -14.10 -6.57
C PHE A 144 -17.71 -13.98 -8.11
N ASN A 145 -16.70 -13.27 -8.62
CA ASN A 145 -16.34 -13.21 -10.04
C ASN A 145 -14.81 -13.38 -10.16
N TRP A 146 -14.37 -14.09 -11.19
CA TRP A 146 -12.95 -14.29 -11.52
C TRP A 146 -12.16 -13.00 -11.74
N THR A 147 -12.83 -11.85 -11.90
CA THR A 147 -12.18 -10.53 -11.98
C THR A 147 -11.80 -9.94 -10.62
N ILE A 148 -12.27 -10.48 -9.49
CA ILE A 148 -12.01 -9.94 -8.14
C ILE A 148 -10.51 -9.81 -7.83
N PRO A 149 -9.64 -10.80 -8.09
CA PRO A 149 -8.20 -10.65 -7.87
C PRO A 149 -7.62 -9.46 -8.65
N LEU A 150 -8.09 -9.27 -9.88
CA LEU A 150 -7.67 -8.17 -10.74
C LEU A 150 -8.17 -6.83 -10.21
N THR A 151 -9.45 -6.72 -9.84
CA THR A 151 -10.00 -5.54 -9.14
C THR A 151 -9.21 -5.23 -7.86
N GLY A 152 -8.78 -6.25 -7.11
CA GLY A 152 -7.93 -6.10 -5.94
C GLY A 152 -6.57 -5.46 -6.23
N MET A 153 -5.98 -5.72 -7.40
CA MET A 153 -4.76 -5.03 -7.84
C MET A 153 -5.01 -3.53 -8.07
N GLY A 154 -6.17 -3.17 -8.62
CA GLY A 154 -6.55 -1.76 -8.84
C GLY A 154 -6.77 -1.03 -7.51
N GLN A 155 -7.32 -1.73 -6.54
CA GLN A 155 -7.63 -1.22 -5.21
C GLN A 155 -6.42 -0.94 -4.33
N ILE A 156 -5.20 -1.34 -4.75
CA ILE A 156 -3.96 -0.81 -4.19
C ILE A 156 -3.95 0.73 -4.24
N PHE A 157 -4.59 1.29 -5.26
CA PHE A 157 -4.66 2.72 -5.53
C PHE A 157 -6.09 3.24 -5.68
N PHE A 158 -7.07 2.63 -4.98
CA PHE A 158 -8.47 3.08 -5.00
C PHE A 158 -9.15 3.03 -6.37
N LEU A 159 -8.75 2.08 -7.22
CA LEU A 159 -9.39 1.82 -8.51
C LEU A 159 -10.24 0.53 -8.40
N PRO A 160 -11.51 0.58 -7.96
CA PRO A 160 -12.40 -0.58 -7.82
C PRO A 160 -12.88 -1.12 -9.19
N SER A 161 -11.96 -1.37 -10.12
CA SER A 161 -12.26 -1.94 -11.42
C SER A 161 -11.17 -2.91 -11.89
N ALA A 162 -11.58 -3.94 -12.63
CA ALA A 162 -10.67 -4.88 -13.26
C ALA A 162 -9.73 -4.21 -14.27
N LEU A 163 -10.22 -3.21 -15.02
CA LEU A 163 -9.39 -2.42 -15.93
C LEU A 163 -8.30 -1.64 -15.17
N GLY A 164 -8.67 -0.97 -14.08
CA GLY A 164 -7.70 -0.30 -13.19
C GLY A 164 -6.65 -1.29 -12.70
N GLY A 165 -7.07 -2.46 -12.24
CA GLY A 165 -6.16 -3.53 -11.82
C GLY A 165 -5.23 -4.06 -12.90
N LEU A 166 -5.70 -4.20 -14.13
CA LEU A 166 -4.87 -4.58 -15.27
C LEU A 166 -3.79 -3.52 -15.53
N LEU A 167 -4.15 -2.24 -15.51
CA LEU A 167 -3.18 -1.16 -15.71
C LEU A 167 -2.14 -1.10 -14.57
N ILE A 168 -2.54 -1.38 -13.33
CA ILE A 168 -1.60 -1.52 -12.21
C ILE A 168 -0.68 -2.74 -12.40
N LEU A 169 -1.18 -3.88 -12.89
CA LEU A 169 -0.31 -5.01 -13.21
C LEU A 169 0.67 -4.70 -14.34
N VAL A 170 0.25 -3.98 -15.38
CA VAL A 170 1.12 -3.53 -16.48
C VAL A 170 2.24 -2.63 -15.94
N GLY A 171 1.92 -1.64 -15.09
CA GLY A 171 2.94 -0.81 -14.48
C GLY A 171 3.90 -1.62 -13.60
N LEU A 172 3.38 -2.55 -12.80
CA LEU A 172 4.17 -3.45 -11.95
C LEU A 172 5.10 -4.37 -12.77
N ALA A 173 4.65 -4.84 -13.95
CA ALA A 173 5.44 -5.65 -14.87
C ALA A 173 6.68 -4.91 -15.40
N THR A 174 6.63 -3.58 -15.51
CA THR A 174 7.80 -2.77 -15.87
C THR A 174 8.77 -2.54 -14.71
N ALA A 175 8.31 -2.77 -13.47
CA ALA A 175 9.06 -2.46 -12.26
C ALA A 175 9.83 -3.66 -11.70
N CYS A 176 9.24 -4.86 -11.79
CA CYS A 176 9.71 -6.06 -11.11
C CYS A 176 9.90 -7.26 -12.05
N PRO A 177 10.70 -8.27 -11.65
CA PRO A 177 10.83 -9.50 -12.42
C PRO A 177 9.48 -10.23 -12.57
N PRO A 178 9.25 -10.98 -13.67
CA PRO A 178 7.98 -11.68 -13.92
C PRO A 178 7.54 -12.59 -12.76
N ARG A 179 8.49 -13.20 -12.06
CA ARG A 179 8.21 -14.02 -10.88
C ARG A 179 7.52 -13.24 -9.76
N GLN A 180 7.96 -12.00 -9.48
CA GLN A 180 7.35 -11.19 -8.43
C GLN A 180 5.94 -10.75 -8.83
N LEU A 181 5.76 -10.37 -10.09
CA LEU A 181 4.45 -10.05 -10.67
C LEU A 181 3.46 -11.22 -10.49
N VAL A 182 3.86 -12.42 -10.93
CA VAL A 182 3.02 -13.63 -10.83
C VAL A 182 2.68 -13.96 -9.38
N LEU A 183 3.67 -13.99 -8.48
CA LEU A 183 3.42 -14.31 -7.07
C LEU A 183 2.57 -13.25 -6.35
N THR A 184 2.68 -11.99 -6.75
CA THR A 184 1.82 -10.90 -6.25
C THR A 184 0.38 -11.13 -6.67
N PHE A 185 0.14 -11.45 -7.94
CA PHE A 185 -1.20 -11.73 -8.45
C PHE A 185 -1.79 -13.03 -7.88
N VAL A 186 -0.97 -14.07 -7.73
CA VAL A 186 -1.35 -15.29 -7.00
C VAL A 186 -1.72 -14.97 -5.55
N GLY A 187 -0.98 -14.08 -4.89
CA GLY A 187 -1.34 -13.56 -3.57
C GLY A 187 -2.73 -12.90 -3.55
N ALA A 188 -3.04 -12.07 -4.55
CA ALA A 188 -4.36 -11.45 -4.70
C ALA A 188 -5.48 -12.49 -4.83
N ALA A 189 -5.26 -13.54 -5.63
CA ALA A 189 -6.22 -14.62 -5.85
C ALA A 189 -6.41 -15.49 -4.60
N ILE A 190 -5.30 -15.90 -3.97
CA ILE A 190 -5.33 -16.67 -2.72
C ILE A 190 -5.99 -15.87 -1.59
N GLY A 191 -5.93 -14.55 -1.63
CA GLY A 191 -6.63 -13.69 -0.68
C GLY A 191 -8.15 -13.88 -0.70
N CYS A 192 -8.77 -13.93 -1.88
CA CYS A 192 -10.23 -13.97 -2.00
C CYS A 192 -10.82 -15.38 -2.14
N LEU A 193 -10.10 -16.34 -2.74
CA LEU A 193 -10.64 -17.66 -3.05
C LEU A 193 -11.18 -18.44 -1.83
N PRO A 194 -10.52 -18.42 -0.65
CA PRO A 194 -11.07 -19.08 0.54
C PRO A 194 -12.43 -18.52 0.97
N PHE A 195 -12.60 -17.19 0.91
CA PHE A 195 -13.87 -16.54 1.23
C PHE A 195 -14.95 -16.85 0.18
N ALA A 196 -14.57 -16.93 -1.09
CA ALA A 196 -15.47 -17.36 -2.16
C ALA A 196 -15.96 -18.80 -1.95
N TRP A 197 -15.05 -19.70 -1.57
CA TRP A 197 -15.37 -21.10 -1.27
C TRP A 197 -16.31 -21.24 -0.07
N LEU A 198 -16.13 -20.42 0.96
CA LEU A 198 -16.98 -20.42 2.16
C LEU A 198 -18.31 -19.69 1.97
N GLY A 199 -18.57 -19.07 0.82
CA GLY A 199 -19.79 -18.29 0.59
C GLY A 199 -19.82 -16.92 1.27
N GLU A 200 -18.67 -16.41 1.70
CA GLU A 200 -18.48 -15.19 2.49
C GLU A 200 -18.47 -13.93 1.60
N ALA A 201 -19.53 -13.76 0.81
CA ALA A 201 -19.69 -12.73 -0.22
C ALA A 201 -19.48 -11.27 0.25
N PRO A 202 -19.85 -10.86 1.48
CA PRO A 202 -19.60 -9.48 1.95
C PRO A 202 -18.12 -9.09 1.92
N TYR A 203 -17.22 -10.06 2.08
CA TYR A 203 -15.76 -9.84 2.13
C TYR A 203 -15.08 -9.88 0.76
N LEU A 204 -15.78 -10.36 -0.26
CA LEU A 204 -15.31 -10.40 -1.65
C LEU A 204 -15.47 -9.05 -2.36
N THR A 205 -16.08 -8.10 -1.68
CA THR A 205 -16.57 -6.86 -2.27
C THR A 205 -15.46 -5.86 -2.34
N ALA A 206 -15.42 -5.15 -3.47
CA ALA A 206 -14.40 -4.15 -3.76
C ALA A 206 -12.95 -4.68 -3.75
N GLY A 207 -12.69 -6.00 -3.80
CA GLY A 207 -11.33 -6.56 -3.94
C GLY A 207 -10.35 -6.24 -2.80
N LEU A 208 -10.80 -5.67 -1.68
CA LEU A 208 -9.93 -5.11 -0.63
C LEU A 208 -9.12 -6.18 0.12
N ILE A 209 -9.66 -7.39 0.27
CA ILE A 209 -8.92 -8.55 0.77
C ILE A 209 -7.79 -8.90 -0.20
N SER A 210 -8.11 -9.02 -1.49
CA SER A 210 -7.13 -9.30 -2.55
C SER A 210 -6.02 -8.24 -2.61
N THR A 211 -6.35 -6.96 -2.41
CA THR A 211 -5.38 -5.86 -2.31
C THR A 211 -4.35 -6.10 -1.20
N ASN A 212 -4.83 -6.33 0.01
CA ASN A 212 -3.96 -6.50 1.17
C ASN A 212 -3.13 -7.79 1.08
N ALA A 213 -3.72 -8.86 0.55
CA ALA A 213 -3.01 -10.11 0.27
C ALA A 213 -1.92 -9.93 -0.80
N ALA A 214 -2.20 -9.18 -1.87
CA ALA A 214 -1.24 -8.85 -2.93
C ALA A 214 -0.05 -8.03 -2.40
N LEU A 215 -0.30 -6.97 -1.62
CA LEU A 215 0.76 -6.15 -1.04
C LEU A 215 1.62 -6.94 -0.04
N SER A 216 1.01 -7.86 0.71
CA SER A 216 1.74 -8.74 1.64
C SER A 216 2.64 -9.73 0.91
N ALA A 217 2.12 -10.35 -0.16
CA ALA A 217 2.90 -11.18 -1.07
C ALA A 217 4.07 -10.40 -1.69
N LEU A 218 3.80 -9.22 -2.26
CA LEU A 218 4.82 -8.40 -2.88
C LEU A 218 5.87 -7.91 -1.88
N GLY A 219 5.43 -7.50 -0.68
CA GLY A 219 6.28 -6.97 0.38
C GLY A 219 7.29 -7.98 0.91
N ILE A 220 6.87 -9.24 1.11
CA ILE A 220 7.80 -10.29 1.57
C ILE A 220 8.79 -10.71 0.48
N LEU A 221 8.44 -10.55 -0.80
CA LEU A 221 9.35 -10.77 -1.93
C LEU A 221 10.47 -9.73 -2.01
N GLN A 222 10.34 -8.59 -1.32
CA GLN A 222 11.42 -7.61 -1.18
C GLN A 222 12.43 -7.97 -0.08
N VAL A 223 12.16 -9.02 0.70
CA VAL A 223 13.06 -9.50 1.75
C VAL A 223 13.83 -10.71 1.23
N LYS A 224 15.16 -10.68 1.32
CA LYS A 224 16.01 -11.81 0.92
C LYS A 224 15.73 -13.01 1.83
N THR A 225 15.31 -14.11 1.23
CA THR A 225 14.94 -15.34 1.96
C THR A 225 15.17 -16.58 1.09
N ARG A 226 15.29 -17.75 1.73
CA ARG A 226 15.47 -19.05 1.06
C ARG A 226 14.19 -19.56 0.39
N TYR A 227 13.02 -19.21 0.92
CA TYR A 227 11.72 -19.71 0.44
C TYR A 227 10.73 -18.61 0.04
N PRO A 228 11.08 -17.70 -0.89
CA PRO A 228 10.27 -16.51 -1.17
C PRO A 228 8.87 -16.81 -1.71
N ALA A 229 8.70 -17.86 -2.52
CA ALA A 229 7.38 -18.23 -3.04
C ALA A 229 6.43 -18.73 -1.94
N LEU A 230 6.92 -19.61 -1.06
CA LEU A 230 6.14 -20.12 0.07
C LEU A 230 5.77 -18.97 1.02
N LEU A 231 6.74 -18.12 1.37
CA LEU A 231 6.47 -16.98 2.25
C LEU A 231 5.50 -15.97 1.62
N SER A 232 5.58 -15.75 0.30
CA SER A 232 4.60 -14.93 -0.43
C SER A 232 3.17 -15.43 -0.22
N ILE A 233 2.96 -16.75 -0.32
CA ILE A 233 1.65 -17.38 -0.08
C ILE A 233 1.23 -17.25 1.39
N CYS A 234 2.15 -17.54 2.33
CA CYS A 234 1.86 -17.44 3.77
C CYS A 234 1.49 -16.01 4.18
N PHE A 235 2.18 -15.00 3.67
CA PHE A 235 1.89 -13.60 3.98
C PHE A 235 0.59 -13.13 3.30
N ALA A 236 0.31 -13.58 2.07
CA ALA A 236 -0.99 -13.31 1.43
C ALA A 236 -2.15 -13.87 2.28
N LEU A 237 -2.07 -15.13 2.70
CA LEU A 237 -3.07 -15.77 3.56
C LEU A 237 -3.18 -15.09 4.92
N GLY A 238 -2.06 -14.78 5.58
CA GLY A 238 -2.05 -14.08 6.86
C GLY A 238 -2.78 -12.75 6.81
N SER A 239 -2.52 -11.96 5.76
CA SER A 239 -3.20 -10.68 5.58
C SER A 239 -4.67 -10.84 5.21
N ALA A 240 -5.03 -11.85 4.41
CA ALA A 240 -6.40 -12.12 4.03
C ALA A 240 -7.25 -12.55 5.23
N LEU A 241 -6.69 -13.36 6.13
CA LEU A 241 -7.36 -13.78 7.37
C LEU A 241 -7.49 -12.64 8.39
N LEU A 242 -6.53 -11.72 8.43
CA LEU A 242 -6.60 -10.54 9.32
C LEU A 242 -7.60 -9.49 8.84
N TYR A 243 -7.84 -9.39 7.53
CA TYR A 243 -8.66 -8.33 6.96
C TYR A 243 -10.10 -8.28 7.54
N PRO A 244 -10.89 -9.38 7.55
CA PRO A 244 -12.26 -9.35 8.10
C PRO A 244 -12.32 -8.84 9.53
N PHE A 245 -11.41 -9.33 10.39
CA PHE A 245 -11.35 -8.94 11.79
C PHE A 245 -11.02 -7.45 11.95
N LEU A 246 -9.98 -6.96 11.27
CA LEU A 246 -9.57 -5.56 11.33
C LEU A 246 -10.63 -4.63 10.74
N SER A 247 -11.26 -5.04 9.64
CA SER A 247 -12.33 -4.26 9.01
C SER A 247 -13.56 -4.18 9.92
N ALA A 248 -13.94 -5.27 10.59
CA ALA A 248 -15.04 -5.25 11.55
C ALA A 248 -14.72 -4.35 12.75
N LEU A 249 -13.52 -4.48 13.33
CA LEU A 249 -13.08 -3.68 14.48
C LEU A 249 -13.04 -2.19 14.14
N LEU A 250 -12.41 -1.80 13.04
CA LEU A 250 -12.32 -0.39 12.62
C LEU A 250 -13.69 0.16 12.19
N GLY A 251 -14.55 -0.69 11.62
CA GLY A 251 -15.93 -0.34 11.29
C GLY A 251 -16.75 0.14 12.51
N THR A 252 -16.48 -0.38 13.71
CA THR A 252 -17.17 0.07 14.94
C THR A 252 -16.94 1.55 15.28
N VAL A 253 -15.86 2.14 14.77
CA VAL A 253 -15.51 3.56 14.93
C VAL A 253 -15.61 4.34 13.61
N GLY A 254 -16.22 3.74 12.59
CA GLY A 254 -16.42 4.37 11.27
C GLY A 254 -15.15 4.53 10.45
N LEU A 255 -14.15 3.66 10.65
CA LEU A 255 -12.87 3.72 9.93
C LEU A 255 -12.68 2.54 8.97
N PRO A 256 -12.12 2.75 7.76
CA PRO A 256 -11.76 1.68 6.85
C PRO A 256 -10.43 1.02 7.25
N ALA A 257 -10.26 -0.26 6.92
CA ALA A 257 -9.01 -0.98 7.18
C ALA A 257 -7.82 -0.49 6.34
N LEU A 258 -8.09 0.10 5.17
CA LEU A 258 -7.07 0.54 4.21
C LEU A 258 -6.05 -0.57 3.92
N THR A 259 -4.75 -0.26 3.98
CA THR A 259 -3.66 -1.23 3.82
C THR A 259 -3.11 -1.73 5.16
N PHE A 260 -3.81 -1.52 6.28
CA PHE A 260 -3.34 -1.94 7.60
C PHE A 260 -3.18 -3.46 7.75
N PRO A 261 -4.08 -4.32 7.22
CA PRO A 261 -3.89 -5.77 7.26
C PRO A 261 -2.56 -6.22 6.63
N PHE A 262 -2.17 -5.58 5.53
CA PHE A 262 -0.85 -5.77 4.92
C PHE A 262 0.29 -5.37 5.86
N ILE A 263 0.24 -4.17 6.44
CA ILE A 263 1.28 -3.64 7.33
C ILE A 263 1.46 -4.56 8.56
N ALA A 264 0.34 -4.93 9.20
CA ALA A 264 0.34 -5.79 10.38
C ALA A 264 0.96 -7.16 10.06
N THR A 265 0.59 -7.75 8.93
CA THR A 265 1.17 -9.03 8.47
C THR A 265 2.66 -8.91 8.24
N MET A 266 3.12 -7.83 7.59
CA MET A 266 4.53 -7.61 7.35
C MET A 266 5.34 -7.43 8.63
N TRP A 267 4.84 -6.65 9.60
CA TRP A 267 5.52 -6.45 10.88
C TRP A 267 5.61 -7.75 11.70
N VAL A 268 4.49 -8.47 11.86
CA VAL A 268 4.45 -9.73 12.62
C VAL A 268 5.34 -10.78 11.95
N GLY A 269 5.14 -11.01 10.65
CA GLY A 269 5.87 -12.03 9.92
C GLY A 269 7.37 -11.79 9.89
N ARG A 270 7.82 -10.54 9.68
CA ARG A 270 9.25 -10.21 9.69
C ARG A 270 9.87 -10.32 11.08
N SER A 271 9.15 -9.92 12.13
CA SER A 271 9.62 -10.06 13.50
C SER A 271 9.81 -11.53 13.88
N LEU A 272 8.85 -12.39 13.49
CA LEU A 272 8.94 -13.83 13.71
C LEU A 272 10.13 -14.45 12.97
N MET A 273 10.34 -14.10 11.70
CA MET A 273 11.50 -14.59 10.94
C MET A 273 12.82 -14.19 11.60
N ALA A 274 12.96 -12.94 12.02
CA ALA A 274 14.17 -12.45 12.71
C ALA A 274 14.41 -13.18 14.04
N PHE A 275 13.34 -13.43 14.81
CA PHE A 275 13.42 -14.21 16.05
C PHE A 275 13.90 -15.66 15.81
N ILE A 276 13.34 -16.34 14.81
CA ILE A 276 13.73 -17.70 14.44
C ILE A 276 15.20 -17.76 14.00
N GLU A 277 15.65 -16.79 13.20
CA GLU A 277 17.04 -16.73 12.74
C GLU A 277 18.01 -16.48 13.90
N LYS A 278 17.66 -15.58 14.83
CA LYS A 278 18.45 -15.34 16.05
C LYS A 278 18.60 -16.61 16.90
N ARG A 279 17.52 -17.38 17.09
CA ARG A 279 17.58 -18.66 17.81
C ARG A 279 18.49 -19.69 17.13
N LYS A 280 18.43 -19.82 15.81
CA LYS A 280 19.29 -20.75 15.07
C LYS A 280 20.77 -20.43 15.24
N ARG A 281 21.15 -19.14 15.22
CA ARG A 281 22.53 -18.71 15.45
C ARG A 281 22.99 -18.97 16.89
N GLY A 282 22.14 -18.74 17.88
CA GLY A 282 22.46 -19.00 19.29
C GLY A 282 22.68 -20.49 19.58
N VAL A 283 21.86 -21.38 19.01
CA VAL A 283 22.04 -22.84 19.16
C VAL A 283 23.31 -23.33 18.45
N GLY A 284 23.63 -22.77 17.27
CA GLY A 284 24.83 -23.14 16.53
C GLY A 284 26.14 -22.82 17.25
N GLN A 285 26.18 -21.75 18.06
CA GLN A 285 27.37 -21.39 18.84
C GLN A 285 27.59 -22.26 20.08
N VAL A 286 26.53 -22.82 20.67
CA VAL A 286 26.60 -23.71 21.85
C VAL A 286 27.04 -25.12 21.48
N VAL A 287 26.79 -25.56 20.24
CA VAL A 287 27.20 -26.90 19.75
C VAL A 287 28.64 -26.90 19.24
N SER A 288 29.25 -25.73 18.99
CA SER A 288 30.63 -25.58 18.54
C SER A 288 31.65 -25.27 19.65
N SER A 289 31.20 -25.25 20.91
CA SER A 289 32.02 -25.02 22.12
C SER A 289 32.08 -26.29 22.96
#